data_AF-A0A7D5K473-F1
#
_entry.id   AF-A0A7D5K473-F1
#
_cell.length_a   1.000
_cell.length_b   1.000
_cell.length_c   1.000
_cell.angle_alpha   90.00
_cell.angle_beta   90.00
_cell.angle_gamma   90.00
#
_symmetry.space_group_name_H-M   'P 1'
#
loop_
_entity.id
_entity.type
_entity.pdbx_description
1 polymer ?
#
loop_
_entity_poly.entity_id
_entity_poly.type
_entity_poly.pdbx_seq_one_letter_code
_entity_poly.pdbx_strand_id
1 'polypeptide(L)' 'MNSRDDDSVQSRDDDRMRVRLEEIRADLETLDDYLLEPLSLQPAIANLEMTLEVYRDLPTDGDERSVAAEADD' A
#
# COMPACT_ATOMS: atom_id res chain seq x y z
N MET A 1 -26.53 -1.15 12.84
CA MET A 1 -25.74 -0.12 12.13
C MET A 1 -24.53 0.19 12.99
N ASN A 2 -23.41 -0.51 12.80
CA ASN A 2 -22.18 -0.28 13.59
C ASN A 2 -20.92 -0.82 12.85
N SER A 3 -20.77 -0.51 11.56
CA SER A 3 -19.67 -1.05 10.73
C SER A 3 -18.84 0.02 10.02
N ARG A 4 -19.05 1.33 10.29
CA ARG A 4 -18.35 2.40 9.57
C ARG A 4 -17.01 2.81 10.20
N ASP A 5 -16.76 2.42 11.45
CA ASP A 5 -15.55 2.83 12.17
C ASP A 5 -14.38 1.85 11.96
N ASP A 6 -14.65 0.61 11.52
CA ASP A 6 -13.62 -0.44 11.34
C ASP A 6 -12.83 -0.21 10.03
N ASP A 7 -13.53 0.07 8.93
CA ASP A 7 -12.91 0.26 7.59
C ASP A 7 -11.99 1.49 7.53
N SER A 8 -12.31 2.57 8.26
CA SER A 8 -11.50 3.80 8.26
C SER A 8 -10.20 3.67 9.07
N VAL A 9 -10.17 2.77 10.07
CA VAL A 9 -8.95 2.47 10.83
C VAL A 9 -8.04 1.56 10.02
N GLN A 10 -8.62 0.55 9.34
CA GLN A 10 -7.90 -0.35 8.44
C GLN A 10 -7.23 0.40 7.29
N SER A 11 -7.94 1.32 6.64
CA SER A 11 -7.36 2.14 5.55
C SER A 11 -6.17 3.02 6.00
N ARG A 12 -6.19 3.55 7.24
CA ARG A 12 -5.06 4.35 7.78
C ARG A 12 -3.86 3.48 8.14
N ASP A 13 -4.11 2.28 8.64
CA ASP A 13 -3.06 1.32 8.94
C ASP A 13 -2.42 0.79 7.65
N ASP A 14 -3.19 0.59 6.58
CA ASP A 14 -2.70 0.22 5.26
C ASP A 14 -1.84 1.30 4.62
N ASP A 15 -2.25 2.58 4.70
CA ASP A 15 -1.45 3.71 4.22
C ASP A 15 -0.11 3.82 4.98
N ARG A 16 -0.15 3.64 6.31
CA ARG A 16 1.06 3.67 7.14
C ARG A 16 1.99 2.50 6.80
N MET A 17 1.43 1.32 6.56
CA MET A 17 2.19 0.13 6.16
C MET A 17 2.83 0.34 4.79
N ARG A 18 2.09 0.91 3.82
CA ARG A 18 2.63 1.24 2.49
C ARG A 18 3.83 2.18 2.58
N VAL A 19 3.71 3.29 3.31
CA VAL A 19 4.84 4.22 3.53
C VAL A 19 6.04 3.50 4.13
N ARG A 20 5.81 2.63 5.11
CA ARG A 20 6.90 1.87 5.74
C ARG A 20 7.57 0.89 4.78
N LEU A 21 6.81 0.25 3.90
CA LEU A 21 7.35 -0.65 2.87
C LEU A 21 8.15 0.12 1.81
N GLU A 22 7.74 1.33 1.44
CA GLU A 22 8.49 2.21 0.54
C GLU A 22 9.84 2.65 1.15
N GLU A 23 9.86 3.01 2.43
CA GLU A 23 11.10 3.30 3.17
C GLU A 23 12.06 2.11 3.16
N ILE A 24 11.55 0.91 3.48
CA ILE A 24 12.36 -0.32 3.48
C ILE A 24 12.91 -0.61 2.08
N ARG A 25 12.12 -0.38 1.01
CA ARG A 25 12.57 -0.56 -0.36
C ARG A 25 13.75 0.35 -0.68
N ALA A 26 13.66 1.64 -0.33
CA ALA A 26 14.75 2.59 -0.54
C ALA A 26 16.02 2.22 0.26
N ASP A 27 15.86 1.74 1.50
CA ASP A 27 16.98 1.24 2.31
C ASP A 27 17.65 0.01 1.66
N LEU A 28 16.85 -0.91 1.11
CA LEU A 28 17.36 -2.11 0.44
C LEU A 28 18.06 -1.78 -0.88
N GLU A 29 17.52 -0.87 -1.68
CA GLU A 29 18.18 -0.36 -2.90
C GLU A 29 19.55 0.25 -2.54
N THR A 30 19.57 1.09 -1.51
CA THR A 30 20.82 1.70 -1.02
C THR A 30 21.80 0.64 -0.56
N LEU A 31 21.35 -0.41 0.14
CA LEU A 31 22.23 -1.47 0.64
C LEU A 31 22.77 -2.35 -0.49
N ASP A 32 21.97 -2.65 -1.51
CA ASP A 32 22.36 -3.46 -2.68
C ASP A 32 23.58 -2.84 -3.39
N ASP A 33 23.64 -1.51 -3.50
CA ASP A 33 24.78 -0.78 -4.07
C ASP A 33 26.11 -1.01 -3.32
N TYR A 34 26.07 -1.41 -2.05
CA TYR A 34 27.25 -1.71 -1.24
C TYR A 34 27.57 -3.21 -1.16
N LEU A 35 26.74 -4.08 -1.72
CA LEU A 35 26.98 -5.51 -1.69
C LEU A 35 28.10 -5.89 -2.66
N LEU A 36 28.98 -6.78 -2.19
CA LEU A 36 29.99 -7.39 -3.03
C LEU A 36 29.36 -8.56 -3.80
N GLU A 37 29.64 -8.64 -5.09
CA GLU A 37 29.23 -9.79 -5.90
C GLU A 37 29.73 -11.11 -5.27
N PRO A 38 28.91 -12.18 -5.28
CA PRO A 38 27.64 -12.33 -6.00
C PRO A 38 26.39 -12.00 -5.17
N LEU A 39 26.53 -11.32 -4.03
CA LEU A 39 25.39 -11.00 -3.17
C LEU A 39 24.52 -9.94 -3.84
N SER A 40 23.20 -10.14 -3.78
CA SER A 40 22.24 -9.18 -4.29
C SER A 40 20.92 -9.27 -3.52
N LEU A 41 20.33 -8.10 -3.26
CA LEU A 41 19.02 -7.90 -2.66
C LEU A 41 17.93 -7.73 -3.71
N GLN A 42 18.26 -7.71 -5.01
CA GLN A 42 17.29 -7.61 -6.10
C GLN A 42 16.09 -8.56 -5.96
N PRO A 43 16.24 -9.84 -5.54
CA PRO A 43 15.09 -10.70 -5.31
C PRO A 43 14.16 -10.23 -4.18
N ALA A 44 14.74 -9.67 -3.11
CA ALA A 44 13.96 -9.13 -1.99
C ALA A 44 13.27 -7.82 -2.37
N ILE A 45 13.95 -6.94 -3.12
CA ILE A 45 13.41 -5.69 -3.65
C ILE A 45 12.22 -5.98 -4.58
N ALA A 46 12.34 -6.94 -5.50
CA ALA A 46 11.25 -7.32 -6.40
C ALA A 46 10.01 -7.85 -5.66
N ASN A 47 10.20 -8.67 -4.62
CA ASN A 47 9.07 -9.15 -3.80
C ASN A 47 8.37 -8.01 -3.05
N LEU A 48 9.15 -7.01 -2.61
CA LEU A 48 8.63 -5.84 -1.92
C LEU A 48 7.83 -4.94 -2.87
N GLU A 49 8.30 -4.77 -4.12
CA GLU A 49 7.57 -4.06 -5.17
C GLU A 49 6.22 -4.71 -5.47
N MET A 50 6.18 -6.04 -5.64
CA MET A 50 4.92 -6.77 -5.81
C MET A 50 3.95 -6.55 -4.65
N THR A 51 4.48 -6.49 -3.42
CA THR A 51 3.66 -6.22 -2.23
C THR A 51 3.10 -4.80 -2.26
N LEU A 52 3.92 -3.80 -2.62
CA LEU A 52 3.51 -2.41 -2.75
C LEU A 52 2.45 -2.19 -3.84
N GLU A 53 2.52 -2.93 -4.95
CA GLU A 53 1.47 -2.92 -5.98
C GLU A 53 0.11 -3.36 -5.40
N VAL A 54 0.09 -4.42 -4.59
CA VAL A 54 -1.14 -4.86 -3.91
C VAL A 54 -1.70 -3.77 -2.99
N TYR A 55 -0.85 -3.07 -2.23
CA TYR A 55 -1.28 -1.93 -1.39
C TYR A 55 -1.75 -0.71 -2.18
N ARG A 56 -1.35 -0.56 -3.44
CA ARG A 56 -1.83 0.51 -4.32
C ARG A 56 -3.20 0.19 -4.92
N ASP A 57 -3.43 -1.08 -5.24
CA ASP A 57 -4.65 -1.56 -5.87
C ASP A 57 -5.75 -1.92 -4.86
N LEU A 58 -5.39 -2.03 -3.57
CA LEU A 58 -6.36 -2.15 -2.49
C LEU A 58 -7.30 -0.94 -2.51
N PRO A 59 -8.63 -1.15 -2.63
CA PRO A 59 -9.57 -0.04 -2.60
C PRO A 59 -9.44 0.68 -1.26
N THR A 60 -9.06 1.95 -1.29
CA THR A 60 -9.30 2.84 -0.15
C THR A 60 -10.81 3.02 -0.07
N ASP A 61 -11.48 2.20 0.74
CA ASP A 61 -12.93 2.27 0.94
C ASP A 61 -13.30 3.66 1.46
N GLY A 62 -13.78 4.47 0.53
CA GLY A 62 -14.05 5.89 0.70
C GLY A 62 -14.71 6.56 -0.51
N ASP A 63 -14.84 5.87 -1.64
CA ASP A 63 -15.51 6.39 -2.85
C ASP A 63 -16.96 5.91 -3.00
N GLU A 64 -17.65 5.57 -1.90
CA GLU A 64 -19.11 5.35 -1.89
C GLU A 64 -19.91 6.66 -1.75
N ARG A 65 -19.47 7.74 -2.39
CA ARG A 65 -20.19 9.02 -2.35
C ARG A 65 -20.27 9.73 -3.70
N SER A 66 -20.82 9.07 -4.71
CA SER A 66 -21.38 9.74 -5.89
C SER A 66 -22.45 8.92 -6.62
N VAL A 67 -23.48 8.43 -5.93
CA VAL A 67 -24.82 8.34 -6.54
C VAL A 67 -25.89 8.60 -5.47
N ALA A 68 -26.08 9.88 -5.13
CA ALA A 68 -27.33 10.32 -4.50
C ALA A 68 -28.00 11.34 -5.43
N ALA A 69 -29.29 11.09 -5.67
CA ALA A 69 -30.32 12.00 -6.17
C ALA A 69 -30.39 12.25 -7.70
N GLU A 70 -31.20 11.43 -8.37
CA GLU A 70 -32.35 11.92 -9.16
C GLU A 70 -33.56 11.07 -8.70
N ALA A 71 -34.32 11.51 -7.70
CA ALA A 71 -35.42 12.48 -7.74
C ALA A 71 -36.69 11.89 -8.38
N ASP A 72 -37.76 11.90 -7.57
CA ASP A 72 -39.17 11.63 -7.85
C ASP A 72 -39.65 11.68 -9.31
N ASP A 73 -40.41 10.65 -9.72
CA ASP A 73 -41.79 10.78 -10.23
C ASP A 73 -42.56 9.45 -10.05
#